data_AF-A0A1Q3ZKR7-F1
#
_entry.id   AF-A0A1Q3ZKR7-F1
#
_cell.length_a   1.000
_cell.length_b   1.000
_cell.length_c   1.000
_cell.angle_alpha   90.00
_cell.angle_beta   90.00
_cell.angle_gamma   90.00
#
_symmetry.space_group_name_H-M   'P 1'
#
loop_
_entity.id
_entity.type
_entity.pdbx_description
1 polymer ?
#
loop_
_entity_poly.entity_id
_entity_poly.type
_entity_poly.pdbx_seq_one_letter_code
_entity_poly.pdbx_strand_id
1 'polypeptide(L)'
;MANRLIFILILIALLAGFFFYRPYLFPEKPFPKIEDRLPEAKILGRINVTDLADELAPILFNNKVAYRDMIASDFILSQTKNTGINLQKPVYFYVSGEDEFGALFHVSDSSKVPRAIYRIKSFFDVQDTIVNAHVIHKISKYKLYICYERNWLFVYRGNKFVKNYFQIKYADHTSMRKSWRKFLNLSTFQNENLTLFFRSKEMVKQRLDYAAVAFDVDSNNVYLKAVAADRYYFPVQQGKSGPSLIANKDHSKHFLDIHLNIDSLKALKQHFIYTFLQPYAQKINFPLRDFIMGWNGDLSVNIGGKAKFRETFVETDFDDDFNPVEVTKTHLVEREMFSSIMTTSPEFRTFLNKLFAKGYLRKVNDEYFFLMSPPVNIIQKPDIFYLYTGTIPKISDTLPVQNAGKITYDNAVFNFRIDSITRRELYFNVAIPFNYIDRKYHLPH
;
A
#
# COMPACT_ATOMS: atom_id res chain seq x y z
N MET A 1 74.99 10.91 -35.10
CA MET A 1 74.33 11.14 -33.80
C MET A 1 73.13 12.09 -33.90
N ALA A 2 73.23 13.24 -34.57
CA ALA A 2 72.16 14.25 -34.67
C ALA A 2 70.80 13.70 -35.15
N ASN A 3 70.76 12.86 -36.19
CA ASN A 3 69.50 12.32 -36.72
C ASN A 3 68.77 11.38 -35.74
N ARG A 4 69.50 10.67 -34.88
CA ARG A 4 68.90 9.83 -33.83
C ARG A 4 68.31 10.67 -32.71
N LEU A 5 68.96 11.80 -32.39
CA LEU A 5 68.54 12.72 -31.34
C LEU A 5 67.28 13.50 -31.76
N ILE A 6 67.22 13.94 -33.02
CA ILE A 6 66.02 14.56 -33.62
C ILE A 6 64.86 13.57 -33.65
N PHE A 7 65.09 12.31 -34.04
CA PHE A 7 64.06 11.28 -34.03
C PHE A 7 63.49 11.04 -32.63
N ILE A 8 64.35 10.96 -31.60
CA ILE A 8 63.92 10.83 -30.20
C ILE A 8 63.09 12.04 -29.75
N LEU A 9 63.52 13.27 -30.10
CA LEU A 9 62.77 14.48 -29.77
C LEU A 9 61.38 14.52 -30.42
N ILE A 10 61.27 14.09 -31.69
CA ILE A 10 59.98 13.96 -32.39
C ILE A 10 59.09 12.92 -31.70
N LEU A 11 59.66 11.79 -31.28
CA LEU A 11 58.92 10.70 -30.62
C LEU A 11 58.40 11.14 -29.23
N ILE A 12 59.21 11.90 -28.49
CA ILE A 12 58.80 12.53 -27.22
C ILE A 12 57.69 13.57 -27.47
N ALA A 13 57.82 14.41 -28.50
CA ALA A 13 56.79 15.40 -28.84
C ALA A 13 55.47 14.75 -29.26
N LEU A 14 55.51 13.65 -30.02
CA LEU A 14 54.33 12.87 -30.38
C LEU A 14 53.69 12.16 -29.17
N LEU A 15 54.49 11.60 -28.26
CA LEU A 15 54.00 11.01 -27.01
C LEU A 15 53.38 12.07 -26.10
N ALA A 16 54.04 13.21 -25.91
CA ALA A 16 53.53 14.33 -25.13
C ALA A 16 52.23 14.89 -25.73
N GLY A 17 52.20 15.06 -27.06
CA GLY A 17 50.99 15.43 -27.79
C GLY A 17 49.87 14.39 -27.61
N PHE A 18 50.17 13.11 -27.77
CA PHE A 18 49.20 12.04 -27.56
C PHE A 18 48.64 12.06 -26.13
N PHE A 19 49.48 12.18 -25.09
CA PHE A 19 48.99 12.25 -23.71
C PHE A 19 48.21 13.54 -23.41
N PHE A 20 48.58 14.66 -24.01
CA PHE A 20 47.86 15.94 -23.86
C PHE A 20 46.49 15.91 -24.55
N TYR A 21 46.39 15.32 -25.74
CA TYR A 21 45.14 15.22 -26.50
C TYR A 21 44.29 13.98 -26.17
N ARG A 22 44.86 12.96 -25.52
CA ARG A 22 44.14 11.73 -25.13
C ARG A 22 42.86 11.98 -24.33
N PRO A 23 42.79 12.89 -23.34
CA PRO A 23 41.55 13.19 -22.62
C PRO A 23 40.46 13.80 -23.50
N TYR A 24 40.83 14.50 -24.57
CA TYR A 24 39.91 15.14 -25.51
C TYR A 24 39.45 14.20 -26.63
N LEU A 25 40.36 13.33 -27.10
CA LEU A 25 40.07 12.31 -28.11
C LEU A 25 39.34 11.09 -27.53
N PHE A 26 39.60 10.80 -26.25
CA PHE A 26 39.00 9.69 -25.50
C PHE A 26 38.50 10.20 -24.15
N PRO A 27 37.46 11.06 -24.12
CA PRO A 27 36.85 11.47 -22.86
C PRO A 27 36.42 10.22 -22.10
N GLU A 28 36.88 10.09 -20.85
CA GLU A 28 36.46 8.98 -19.99
C GLU A 28 34.94 9.04 -19.87
N LYS A 29 34.28 7.95 -20.26
CA LYS A 29 32.82 7.87 -20.10
C LYS A 29 32.50 8.01 -18.62
N PRO A 30 31.54 8.87 -18.24
CA PRO A 30 31.16 9.02 -16.85
C PRO A 30 30.73 7.66 -16.30
N PHE A 31 31.19 7.33 -15.10
CA PHE A 31 30.79 6.09 -14.45
C PHE A 31 29.26 6.08 -14.25
N PRO A 32 28.58 4.95 -14.53
CA PRO A 32 27.14 4.84 -14.32
C PRO A 32 26.82 5.00 -12.83
N LYS A 33 25.76 5.75 -12.54
CA LYS A 33 25.21 5.88 -11.19
C LYS A 33 24.53 4.57 -10.77
N ILE A 34 24.13 4.44 -9.51
CA ILE A 34 23.44 3.21 -9.06
C ILE A 34 22.09 3.07 -9.75
N GLU A 35 21.42 4.18 -9.99
CA GLU A 35 20.10 4.27 -10.60
C GLU A 35 20.10 3.83 -12.06
N ASP A 36 21.24 4.00 -12.76
CA ASP A 36 21.44 3.53 -14.13
C ASP A 36 21.54 2.00 -14.21
N ARG A 37 21.97 1.36 -13.12
CA ARG A 37 22.21 -0.09 -13.05
C ARG A 37 20.94 -0.90 -12.81
N LEU A 38 19.86 -0.26 -12.36
CA LEU A 38 18.67 -0.95 -11.89
C LEU A 38 17.86 -1.60 -13.02
N PRO A 39 17.37 -2.85 -12.85
CA PRO A 39 16.51 -3.52 -13.81
C PRO A 39 15.08 -2.97 -13.84
N GLU A 40 14.43 -3.19 -14.99
CA GLU A 40 12.98 -2.98 -15.11
C GLU A 40 12.24 -4.03 -14.27
N ALA A 41 11.27 -3.59 -13.47
CA ALA A 41 10.48 -4.45 -12.61
C ALA A 41 9.07 -3.88 -12.39
N LYS A 42 8.18 -4.68 -11.80
CA LYS A 42 6.79 -4.27 -11.54
C LYS A 42 6.66 -3.37 -10.32
N ILE A 43 7.49 -3.64 -9.32
CA ILE A 43 7.58 -2.85 -8.08
C ILE A 43 9.00 -2.34 -7.98
N LEU A 44 9.14 -1.04 -7.80
CA LEU A 44 10.40 -0.35 -7.52
C LEU A 44 10.31 0.23 -6.12
N GLY A 45 11.44 0.35 -5.44
CA GLY A 45 11.47 0.93 -4.11
C GLY A 45 12.75 1.67 -3.81
N ARG A 46 12.62 2.66 -2.93
CA ARG A 46 13.72 3.44 -2.37
C ARG A 46 13.55 3.47 -0.86
N ILE A 47 14.64 3.21 -0.15
CA ILE A 47 14.68 3.25 1.31
C ILE A 47 15.89 4.05 1.80
N ASN A 48 15.65 5.04 2.65
CA ASN A 48 16.66 5.73 3.44
C ASN A 48 16.72 5.02 4.79
N VAL A 49 17.65 4.07 4.93
CA VAL A 49 17.61 3.10 6.04
C VAL A 49 17.79 3.76 7.40
N THR A 50 18.71 4.73 7.51
CA THR A 50 18.99 5.45 8.77
C THR A 50 17.83 6.34 9.17
N ASP A 51 17.28 7.09 8.23
CA ASP A 51 16.18 8.02 8.49
C ASP A 51 14.90 7.25 8.84
N LEU A 52 14.64 6.11 8.17
CA LEU A 52 13.53 5.23 8.52
C LEU A 52 13.69 4.62 9.92
N ALA A 53 14.92 4.29 10.33
CA ALA A 53 15.18 3.80 11.67
C ALA A 53 14.85 4.85 12.75
N ASP A 54 15.21 6.12 12.50
CA ASP A 54 14.86 7.23 13.38
C ASP A 54 13.34 7.47 13.43
N GLU A 55 12.67 7.35 12.28
CA GLU A 55 11.20 7.45 12.17
C GLU A 55 10.48 6.33 12.94
N LEU A 56 11.03 5.11 12.95
CA LEU A 56 10.47 3.96 13.67
C LEU A 56 10.80 3.97 15.17
N ALA A 57 11.79 4.73 15.62
CA ALA A 57 12.24 4.69 17.02
C ALA A 57 11.12 4.98 18.04
N PRO A 58 10.24 5.99 17.88
CA PRO A 58 9.19 6.28 18.85
C PRO A 58 8.17 5.14 19.00
N ILE A 59 7.76 4.53 17.89
CA ILE A 59 6.76 3.45 17.92
C ILE A 59 7.33 2.18 18.55
N LEU A 60 8.59 1.85 18.26
CA LEU A 60 9.28 0.70 18.85
C LEU A 60 9.52 0.90 20.35
N PHE A 61 9.84 2.13 20.76
CA PHE A 61 10.00 2.49 22.16
C PHE A 61 8.67 2.36 22.93
N ASN A 62 7.60 2.97 22.42
CA ASN A 62 6.28 2.96 23.05
C ASN A 62 5.73 1.53 23.23
N ASN A 63 5.94 0.67 22.24
CA ASN A 63 5.50 -0.73 22.26
C ASN A 63 6.51 -1.71 22.88
N LYS A 64 7.58 -1.21 23.50
CA LYS A 64 8.60 -2.02 24.21
C LYS A 64 9.12 -3.19 23.36
N VAL A 65 9.41 -2.95 22.09
CA VAL A 65 9.95 -4.00 21.20
C VAL A 65 11.40 -4.30 21.61
N ALA A 66 11.72 -5.57 21.81
CA ALA A 66 13.07 -6.04 22.10
C ALA A 66 14.01 -5.78 20.92
N TYR A 67 15.30 -5.63 21.20
CA TYR A 67 16.34 -5.34 20.21
C TYR A 67 16.13 -4.06 19.39
N ARG A 68 15.25 -3.13 19.81
CA ARG A 68 15.11 -1.81 19.17
C ARG A 68 16.45 -1.07 19.01
N ASP A 69 17.38 -1.28 19.95
CA ASP A 69 18.71 -0.71 19.93
C ASP A 69 19.56 -1.23 18.75
N MET A 70 19.25 -2.42 18.22
CA MET A 70 19.89 -2.97 17.00
C MET A 70 19.31 -2.36 15.71
N ILE A 71 18.13 -1.74 15.79
CA ILE A 71 17.48 -1.05 14.67
C ILE A 71 17.77 0.46 14.74
N ALA A 72 18.28 0.97 15.87
CA ALA A 72 18.66 2.37 16.02
C ALA A 72 19.66 2.83 14.94
N SER A 73 19.45 4.05 14.43
CA SER A 73 20.25 4.65 13.36
C SER A 73 21.75 4.63 13.67
N ASP A 74 22.15 4.99 14.90
CA ASP A 74 23.55 4.95 15.35
C ASP A 74 24.16 3.55 15.31
N PHE A 75 23.41 2.53 15.71
CA PHE A 75 23.87 1.15 15.65
C PHE A 75 24.06 0.72 14.19
N ILE A 76 23.07 0.96 13.32
CA ILE A 76 23.15 0.67 11.89
C ILE A 76 24.36 1.39 11.25
N LEU A 77 24.56 2.68 11.56
CA LEU A 77 25.69 3.47 11.08
C LEU A 77 27.04 2.88 11.54
N SER A 78 27.13 2.43 12.79
CA SER A 78 28.34 1.79 13.31
C SER A 78 28.67 0.49 12.55
N GLN A 79 27.68 -0.34 12.24
CA GLN A 79 27.88 -1.59 11.51
C GLN A 79 28.24 -1.36 10.04
N THR A 80 27.62 -0.36 9.42
CA THR A 80 27.81 -0.05 7.99
C THR A 80 29.19 0.56 7.72
N LYS A 81 29.67 1.46 8.59
CA LYS A 81 31.06 1.97 8.55
C LYS A 81 32.11 0.85 8.62
N ASN A 82 31.87 -0.16 9.46
CA ASN A 82 32.77 -1.31 9.64
C ASN A 82 32.76 -2.30 8.47
N THR A 83 31.70 -2.28 7.64
CA THR A 83 31.51 -3.17 6.49
C THR A 83 31.76 -2.51 5.14
N GLY A 84 31.97 -1.18 5.11
CA GLY A 84 32.18 -0.42 3.87
C GLY A 84 30.92 -0.21 3.04
N ILE A 85 29.76 -0.58 3.57
CA ILE A 85 28.45 -0.31 2.97
C ILE A 85 28.00 1.08 3.41
N ASN A 86 27.44 1.87 2.50
CA ASN A 86 26.94 3.20 2.79
C ASN A 86 25.41 3.21 2.81
N LEU A 87 24.83 3.18 4.01
CA LEU A 87 23.39 3.30 4.24
C LEU A 87 22.92 4.74 4.55
N GLN A 88 23.83 5.71 4.55
CA GLN A 88 23.47 7.14 4.53
C GLN A 88 22.98 7.59 3.15
N LYS A 89 23.20 6.75 2.12
CA LYS A 89 22.62 6.92 0.79
C LYS A 89 21.44 5.98 0.61
N PRO A 90 20.46 6.34 -0.22
CA PRO A 90 19.29 5.50 -0.47
C PRO A 90 19.70 4.13 -0.99
N VAL A 91 19.03 3.10 -0.49
CA VAL A 91 19.07 1.75 -1.07
C VAL A 91 17.92 1.65 -2.06
N TYR A 92 18.22 1.13 -3.24
CA TYR A 92 17.22 0.93 -4.29
C TYR A 92 16.91 -0.55 -4.41
N PHE A 93 15.64 -0.91 -4.40
CA PHE A 93 15.21 -2.30 -4.53
C PHE A 93 14.09 -2.46 -5.55
N TYR A 94 13.91 -3.68 -6.01
CA TYR A 94 12.90 -4.00 -7.02
C TYR A 94 12.35 -5.41 -6.82
N VAL A 95 11.09 -5.60 -7.20
CA VAL A 95 10.41 -6.90 -7.19
C VAL A 95 9.83 -7.15 -8.58
N SER A 96 10.30 -8.22 -9.21
CA SER A 96 9.87 -8.66 -10.54
C SER A 96 8.82 -9.77 -10.49
N GLY A 97 8.74 -10.50 -9.37
CA GLY A 97 7.80 -11.59 -9.13
C GLY A 97 7.88 -12.06 -7.67
N GLU A 98 7.08 -13.05 -7.30
CA GLU A 98 6.90 -13.53 -5.92
C GLU A 98 8.22 -13.87 -5.20
N ASP A 99 9.16 -14.50 -5.91
CA ASP A 99 10.48 -14.90 -5.40
C ASP A 99 11.65 -14.24 -6.17
N GLU A 100 11.40 -13.15 -6.90
CA GLU A 100 12.42 -12.48 -7.72
C GLU A 100 12.54 -11.01 -7.29
N PHE A 101 13.43 -10.75 -6.32
CA PHE A 101 13.71 -9.41 -5.83
C PHE A 101 15.22 -9.13 -5.77
N GLY A 102 15.59 -7.87 -5.92
CA GLY A 102 16.98 -7.44 -5.78
C GLY A 102 17.09 -6.06 -5.16
N ALA A 103 18.24 -5.78 -4.56
CA ALA A 103 18.57 -4.51 -3.94
C ALA A 103 20.01 -4.10 -4.27
N LEU A 104 20.20 -2.82 -4.59
CA LEU A 104 21.51 -2.20 -4.78
C LEU A 104 21.80 -1.22 -3.66
N PHE A 105 22.99 -1.36 -3.10
CA PHE A 105 23.53 -0.57 -2.02
C PHE A 105 24.72 0.22 -2.52
N HIS A 106 24.90 1.44 -2.00
CA HIS A 106 26.15 2.18 -2.19
C HIS A 106 27.27 1.55 -1.36
N VAL A 107 28.46 1.46 -1.94
CA VAL A 107 29.68 1.03 -1.24
C VAL A 107 30.60 2.23 -1.12
N SER A 108 31.02 2.54 0.11
CA SER A 108 32.01 3.58 0.40
C SER A 108 33.43 3.02 0.36
N ASP A 109 33.61 1.76 0.80
CA ASP A 109 34.92 1.12 0.89
C ASP A 109 34.81 -0.39 0.61
N SER A 110 35.01 -0.77 -0.65
CA SER A 110 34.91 -2.17 -1.08
C SER A 110 35.91 -3.12 -0.41
N SER A 111 37.01 -2.60 0.18
CA SER A 111 38.00 -3.42 0.88
C SER A 111 37.48 -3.98 2.22
N LYS A 112 36.42 -3.38 2.78
CA LYS A 112 35.79 -3.81 4.04
C LYS A 112 34.61 -4.75 3.84
N VAL A 113 34.06 -4.82 2.62
CA VAL A 113 32.91 -5.70 2.29
C VAL A 113 33.20 -7.19 2.57
N PRO A 114 34.41 -7.74 2.32
CA PRO A 114 34.75 -9.10 2.73
C PRO A 114 34.47 -9.40 4.22
N ARG A 115 34.64 -8.42 5.12
CA ARG A 115 34.34 -8.60 6.55
C ARG A 115 32.84 -8.82 6.79
N ALA A 116 31.99 -8.14 6.02
CA ALA A 116 30.54 -8.33 6.07
C ALA A 116 30.16 -9.75 5.61
N ILE A 117 30.74 -10.20 4.49
CA ILE A 117 30.52 -11.55 3.96
C ILE A 117 31.01 -12.61 4.95
N TYR A 118 32.17 -12.40 5.59
CA TYR A 118 32.68 -13.31 6.61
C TYR A 118 31.73 -13.43 7.81
N ARG A 119 31.14 -12.32 8.26
CA ARG A 119 30.08 -12.36 9.31
C ARG A 119 28.84 -13.11 8.83
N ILE A 120 28.42 -12.95 7.58
CA ILE A 120 27.29 -13.72 7.04
C ILE A 120 27.61 -15.23 7.02
N LYS A 121 28.86 -15.59 6.66
CA LYS A 121 29.37 -16.98 6.68
C LYS A 121 29.33 -17.64 8.07
N SER A 122 29.34 -16.89 9.16
CA SER A 122 29.21 -17.48 10.51
C SER A 122 27.78 -17.90 10.87
N PHE A 123 26.78 -17.39 10.16
CA PHE A 123 25.36 -17.68 10.42
C PHE A 123 24.71 -18.53 9.33
N PHE A 124 25.28 -18.55 8.12
CA PHE A 124 24.70 -19.21 6.95
C PHE A 124 25.75 -20.02 6.18
N ASP A 125 25.31 -21.11 5.56
CA ASP A 125 26.11 -21.84 4.56
C ASP A 125 26.20 -21.01 3.27
N VAL A 126 27.32 -20.30 3.10
CA VAL A 126 27.60 -19.46 1.93
C VAL A 126 28.62 -20.14 1.04
N GLN A 127 28.21 -20.42 -0.19
CA GLN A 127 29.03 -21.03 -1.23
C GLN A 127 29.54 -19.95 -2.17
N ASP A 128 30.83 -20.00 -2.51
CA ASP A 128 31.42 -19.08 -3.47
C ASP A 128 31.34 -19.71 -4.88
N THR A 129 30.81 -18.96 -5.83
CA THR A 129 30.73 -19.36 -7.25
C THR A 129 31.26 -18.23 -8.12
N ILE A 130 31.81 -18.57 -9.29
CA ILE A 130 32.37 -17.56 -10.21
C ILE A 130 31.39 -17.33 -11.35
N VAL A 131 31.03 -16.07 -11.59
CA VAL A 131 30.24 -15.65 -12.75
C VAL A 131 30.97 -14.52 -13.46
N ASN A 132 31.40 -14.76 -14.70
CA ASN A 132 32.11 -13.77 -15.52
C ASN A 132 33.32 -13.17 -14.77
N ALA A 133 34.20 -14.08 -14.32
CA ALA A 133 35.41 -13.80 -13.54
C ALA A 133 35.22 -13.09 -12.20
N HIS A 134 33.98 -12.90 -11.71
CA HIS A 134 33.72 -12.33 -10.38
C HIS A 134 33.20 -13.39 -9.42
N VAL A 135 33.65 -13.29 -8.17
CA VAL A 135 33.17 -14.11 -7.06
C VAL A 135 31.78 -13.65 -6.67
N ILE A 136 30.86 -14.59 -6.61
CA ILE A 136 29.48 -14.43 -6.18
C ILE A 136 29.28 -15.31 -4.96
N HIS A 137 28.78 -14.72 -3.88
CA HIS A 137 28.48 -15.41 -2.64
C HIS A 137 27.03 -15.86 -2.65
N LYS A 138 26.78 -17.17 -2.56
CA LYS A 138 25.46 -17.78 -2.72
C LYS A 138 25.03 -18.47 -1.42
N ILE A 139 23.84 -18.15 -0.95
CA ILE A 139 23.17 -18.89 0.13
C ILE A 139 22.09 -19.76 -0.50
N SER A 140 22.43 -21.01 -0.81
CA SER A 140 21.61 -21.91 -1.64
C SER A 140 20.22 -22.16 -1.05
N LYS A 141 20.11 -22.30 0.28
CA LYS A 141 18.84 -22.49 1.00
C LYS A 141 17.80 -21.42 0.68
N TYR A 142 18.24 -20.18 0.49
CA TYR A 142 17.34 -19.04 0.25
C TYR A 142 17.38 -18.52 -1.19
N LYS A 143 18.12 -19.18 -2.09
CA LYS A 143 18.41 -18.67 -3.45
C LYS A 143 18.89 -17.22 -3.43
N LEU A 144 19.70 -16.87 -2.43
CA LEU A 144 20.24 -15.53 -2.24
C LEU A 144 21.64 -15.45 -2.84
N TYR A 145 21.92 -14.37 -3.56
CA TYR A 145 23.20 -14.09 -4.20
C TYR A 145 23.65 -12.70 -3.79
N ILE A 146 24.93 -12.58 -3.45
CA ILE A 146 25.57 -11.33 -3.06
C ILE A 146 26.83 -11.17 -3.90
N CYS A 147 26.95 -10.02 -4.55
CA CYS A 147 28.18 -9.62 -5.25
C CYS A 147 28.37 -8.11 -5.14
N TYR A 148 29.60 -7.64 -5.27
CA TYR A 148 29.90 -6.23 -5.10
C TYR A 148 31.09 -5.83 -5.98
N GLU A 149 31.23 -4.52 -6.15
CA GLU A 149 32.35 -3.86 -6.80
C GLU A 149 32.77 -2.63 -5.99
N ARG A 150 33.60 -1.76 -6.57
CA ARG A 150 34.17 -0.57 -5.93
C ARG A 150 33.11 0.34 -5.29
N ASN A 151 31.96 0.55 -5.94
CA ASN A 151 30.97 1.57 -5.53
C ASN A 151 29.53 1.06 -5.36
N TRP A 152 29.27 -0.24 -5.60
CA TRP A 152 27.95 -0.83 -5.41
C TRP A 152 28.05 -2.25 -4.86
N LEU A 153 27.01 -2.65 -4.12
CA LEU A 153 26.79 -4.02 -3.67
C LEU A 153 25.39 -4.44 -4.10
N PHE A 154 25.28 -5.61 -4.70
CA PHE A 154 24.04 -6.17 -5.21
C PHE A 154 23.66 -7.41 -4.41
N VAL A 155 22.46 -7.39 -3.85
CA VAL A 155 21.82 -8.54 -3.21
C VAL A 155 20.64 -8.95 -4.06
N TYR A 156 20.51 -10.25 -4.33
CA TYR A 156 19.44 -10.78 -5.17
C TYR A 156 18.89 -12.09 -4.60
N ARG A 157 17.56 -12.22 -4.59
CA ARG A 157 16.87 -13.49 -4.38
C ARG A 157 16.15 -13.88 -5.66
N GLY A 158 16.34 -15.13 -6.10
CA GLY A 158 15.59 -15.72 -7.19
C GLY A 158 16.43 -16.54 -8.15
N ASN A 159 15.88 -16.87 -9.32
CA ASN A 159 16.53 -17.72 -10.31
C ASN A 159 17.15 -16.93 -11.47
N LYS A 160 16.83 -15.63 -11.61
CA LYS A 160 17.30 -14.78 -12.71
C LYS A 160 18.54 -13.96 -12.38
N PHE A 161 19.37 -14.44 -11.44
CA PHE A 161 20.56 -13.73 -10.97
C PHE A 161 21.49 -13.30 -12.11
N VAL A 162 21.92 -14.25 -12.94
CA VAL A 162 22.90 -14.01 -14.02
C VAL A 162 22.45 -12.87 -14.93
N LYS A 163 21.18 -12.87 -15.36
CA LYS A 163 20.60 -11.81 -16.19
C LYS A 163 20.68 -10.44 -15.52
N ASN A 164 20.27 -10.33 -14.26
CA ASN A 164 20.26 -9.06 -13.53
C ASN A 164 21.68 -8.58 -13.21
N TYR A 165 22.58 -9.49 -12.87
CA TYR A 165 23.99 -9.20 -12.64
C TYR A 165 24.66 -8.61 -13.89
N PHE A 166 24.45 -9.20 -15.08
CA PHE A 166 24.98 -8.64 -16.32
C PHE A 166 24.46 -7.23 -16.60
N GLN A 167 23.16 -6.99 -16.37
CA GLN A 167 22.61 -5.65 -16.51
C GLN A 167 23.27 -4.63 -15.55
N ILE A 168 23.47 -5.01 -14.29
CA ILE A 168 24.05 -4.12 -13.28
C ILE A 168 25.52 -3.84 -13.58
N LYS A 169 26.29 -4.87 -13.96
CA LYS A 169 27.73 -4.76 -14.21
C LYS A 169 28.03 -3.88 -15.43
N TYR A 170 27.30 -4.09 -16.51
CA TYR A 170 27.55 -3.46 -17.82
C TYR A 170 26.62 -2.26 -18.10
N ALA A 171 26.11 -1.60 -17.06
CA ALA A 171 25.29 -0.42 -17.22
C ALA A 171 26.10 0.78 -17.75
N ASP A 172 25.48 1.58 -18.60
CA ASP A 172 26.02 2.86 -19.07
C ASP A 172 25.35 4.03 -18.34
N HIS A 173 26.01 5.19 -18.25
CA HIS A 173 25.48 6.40 -17.58
C HIS A 173 24.14 6.92 -18.16
N THR A 174 23.74 6.49 -19.36
CA THR A 174 22.46 6.87 -19.98
C THR A 174 21.42 5.75 -19.95
N SER A 175 21.74 4.62 -19.31
CA SER A 175 20.94 3.39 -19.39
C SER A 175 19.77 3.32 -18.41
N MET A 176 19.52 4.39 -17.63
CA MET A 176 18.38 4.43 -16.71
C MET A 176 17.07 4.05 -17.39
N ARG A 177 16.43 3.06 -16.78
CA ARG A 177 15.17 2.47 -17.21
C ARG A 177 14.00 3.46 -17.08
N LYS A 178 12.98 3.32 -17.93
CA LYS A 178 11.90 4.31 -18.04
C LYS A 178 11.04 4.35 -16.77
N SER A 179 10.84 3.20 -16.14
CA SER A 179 10.10 3.10 -14.87
C SER A 179 10.85 3.80 -13.73
N TRP A 180 12.16 3.55 -13.60
CA TRP A 180 13.03 4.22 -12.63
C TRP A 180 13.09 5.72 -12.85
N ARG A 181 13.28 6.18 -14.09
CA ARG A 181 13.25 7.63 -14.40
C ARG A 181 11.92 8.26 -13.99
N LYS A 182 10.81 7.58 -14.24
CA LYS A 182 9.49 8.08 -13.83
C LYS A 182 9.39 8.13 -12.31
N PHE A 183 9.75 7.05 -11.60
CA PHE A 183 9.70 6.97 -10.14
C PHE A 183 10.55 8.06 -9.47
N LEU A 184 11.81 8.21 -9.87
CA LEU A 184 12.73 9.18 -9.27
C LEU A 184 12.36 10.64 -9.57
N ASN A 185 11.61 10.88 -10.65
CA ASN A 185 11.12 12.22 -11.01
C ASN A 185 9.74 12.55 -10.42
N LEU A 186 9.07 11.61 -9.74
CA LEU A 186 7.81 11.92 -9.04
C LEU A 186 8.11 12.90 -7.92
N SER A 187 7.39 14.03 -7.87
CA SER A 187 7.43 14.95 -6.71
C SER A 187 6.73 14.37 -5.49
N THR A 188 5.72 13.55 -5.71
CA THR A 188 4.97 12.86 -4.66
C THR A 188 5.89 11.91 -3.89
N PHE A 189 5.90 12.04 -2.57
CA PHE A 189 6.70 11.23 -1.64
C PHE A 189 8.22 11.34 -1.79
N GLN A 190 8.77 12.38 -2.42
CA GLN A 190 10.23 12.55 -2.53
C GLN A 190 10.93 12.59 -1.18
N ASN A 191 10.29 13.14 -0.16
CA ASN A 191 10.85 13.33 1.18
C ASN A 191 10.56 12.16 2.13
N GLU A 192 9.83 11.14 1.68
CA GLU A 192 9.46 9.99 2.52
C GLU A 192 10.60 8.95 2.53
N ASN A 193 10.85 8.35 3.69
CA ASN A 193 12.01 7.49 3.91
C ASN A 193 11.88 6.10 3.29
N LEU A 194 10.65 5.60 3.15
CA LEU A 194 10.36 4.37 2.43
C LEU A 194 9.27 4.63 1.39
N THR A 195 9.62 4.45 0.12
CA THR A 195 8.68 4.61 -1.00
C THR A 195 8.68 3.40 -1.92
N LEU A 196 7.48 3.03 -2.35
CA LEU A 196 7.22 1.97 -3.31
C LEU A 196 6.51 2.56 -4.53
N PHE A 197 6.92 2.13 -5.71
CA PHE A 197 6.32 2.52 -6.98
C PHE A 197 5.91 1.27 -7.75
N PHE A 198 4.64 1.24 -8.16
CA PHE A 198 4.00 0.12 -8.82
C PHE A 198 3.65 0.51 -10.25
N ARG A 199 4.12 -0.28 -11.20
CA ARG A 199 3.74 -0.13 -12.60
C ARG A 199 3.83 -1.44 -13.34
N SER A 200 2.76 -1.80 -14.03
CA SER A 200 2.71 -3.00 -14.86
C SER A 200 1.91 -2.76 -16.14
N LYS A 201 2.06 -3.65 -17.12
CA LYS A 201 1.27 -3.59 -18.36
C LYS A 201 -0.22 -3.82 -18.07
N GLU A 202 -0.51 -4.66 -17.09
CA GLU A 202 -1.87 -4.97 -16.64
C GLU A 202 -2.56 -3.75 -16.03
N MET A 203 -1.88 -3.00 -15.16
CA MET A 203 -2.39 -1.74 -14.59
C MET A 203 -2.73 -0.74 -15.70
N VAL A 204 -1.82 -0.59 -16.68
CA VAL A 204 -2.01 0.34 -17.81
C VAL A 204 -3.22 -0.04 -18.66
N LYS A 205 -3.53 -1.34 -18.83
CA LYS A 205 -4.75 -1.81 -19.51
C LYS A 205 -6.02 -1.42 -18.75
N GLN A 206 -5.95 -1.37 -17.42
CA GLN A 206 -7.04 -0.94 -16.53
C GLN A 206 -7.06 0.59 -16.28
N ARG A 207 -6.35 1.35 -17.12
CA ARG A 207 -6.14 2.81 -17.05
C ARG A 207 -5.34 3.32 -15.85
N LEU A 208 -4.81 2.45 -15.00
CA LEU A 208 -3.91 2.83 -13.91
C LEU A 208 -2.48 2.96 -14.45
N ASP A 209 -1.97 4.19 -14.62
CA ASP A 209 -0.65 4.46 -15.18
C ASP A 209 0.47 4.10 -14.21
N TYR A 210 0.28 4.43 -12.93
CA TYR A 210 1.13 4.00 -11.84
C TYR A 210 0.37 4.10 -10.51
N ALA A 211 0.88 3.42 -9.49
CA ALA A 211 0.56 3.71 -8.10
C ALA A 211 1.86 3.90 -7.32
N ALA A 212 1.84 4.71 -6.27
CA ALA A 212 2.97 4.82 -5.34
C ALA A 212 2.46 4.81 -3.91
N VAL A 213 3.28 4.27 -3.00
CA VAL A 213 2.99 4.17 -1.58
C VAL A 213 4.21 4.67 -0.80
N ALA A 214 3.95 5.47 0.23
CA ALA A 214 4.92 5.89 1.22
C ALA A 214 4.46 5.45 2.61
N PHE A 215 5.44 5.26 3.48
CA PHE A 215 5.23 4.88 4.87
C PHE A 215 5.51 6.11 5.72
N ASP A 216 4.69 6.28 6.75
CA ASP A 216 4.85 7.28 7.80
C ASP A 216 4.40 6.65 9.12
N VAL A 217 4.87 7.14 10.26
CA VAL A 217 4.71 6.48 11.55
C VAL A 217 4.49 7.49 12.67
N ASP A 218 3.55 7.22 13.57
CA ASP A 218 3.44 7.90 14.86
C ASP A 218 3.69 6.93 16.03
N SER A 219 3.45 7.36 17.28
CA SER A 219 3.69 6.49 18.45
C SER A 219 2.81 5.23 18.52
N ASN A 220 1.71 5.15 17.77
CA ASN A 220 0.70 4.10 17.86
C ASN A 220 0.32 3.46 16.52
N ASN A 221 0.56 4.12 15.39
CA ASN A 221 0.07 3.75 14.07
C ASN A 221 1.18 3.84 13.03
N VAL A 222 1.12 2.93 12.07
CA VAL A 222 1.80 3.02 10.79
C VAL A 222 0.81 3.52 9.76
N TYR A 223 1.14 4.60 9.08
CA TYR A 223 0.36 5.19 8.00
C TYR A 223 0.90 4.73 6.64
N LEU A 224 -0.01 4.30 5.78
CA LEU A 224 0.25 4.05 4.37
C LEU A 224 -0.36 5.18 3.56
N LYS A 225 0.47 6.13 3.14
CA LYS A 225 0.09 7.19 2.20
C LYS A 225 0.22 6.64 0.80
N ALA A 226 -0.82 6.76 -0.02
CA ALA A 226 -0.81 6.16 -1.34
C ALA A 226 -1.43 7.08 -2.38
N VAL A 227 -0.91 6.97 -3.61
CA VAL A 227 -1.42 7.66 -4.79
C VAL A 227 -1.66 6.67 -5.90
N ALA A 228 -2.81 6.80 -6.57
CA ALA A 228 -3.15 6.06 -7.78
C ALA A 228 -3.39 7.05 -8.92
N ALA A 229 -2.62 6.92 -10.01
CA ALA A 229 -2.67 7.84 -11.13
C ALA A 229 -3.34 7.21 -12.36
N ASP A 230 -4.43 7.82 -12.85
CA ASP A 230 -5.05 7.44 -14.12
C ASP A 230 -4.23 7.95 -15.32
N ARG A 231 -4.22 7.16 -16.37
CA ARG A 231 -3.52 7.44 -17.62
C ARG A 231 -4.04 8.69 -18.34
N TYR A 232 -5.31 9.01 -18.20
CA TYR A 232 -5.98 10.12 -18.87
C TYR A 232 -6.61 11.09 -17.86
N TYR A 233 -7.56 10.60 -17.06
CA TYR A 233 -8.26 11.36 -16.03
C TYR A 233 -8.95 10.41 -15.06
N PHE A 234 -9.01 10.81 -13.79
CA PHE A 234 -9.70 10.06 -12.75
C PHE A 234 -11.22 10.25 -12.90
N PRO A 235 -12.03 9.19 -13.02
CA PRO A 235 -13.45 9.29 -13.34
C PRO A 235 -14.36 9.54 -12.13
N VAL A 236 -13.75 10.01 -11.04
CA VAL A 236 -14.40 10.33 -9.78
C VAL A 236 -13.84 11.67 -9.32
N GLN A 237 -14.67 12.50 -8.68
CA GLN A 237 -14.24 13.75 -8.04
C GLN A 237 -14.78 13.79 -6.62
N GLN A 238 -14.17 14.60 -5.75
CA GLN A 238 -14.72 14.82 -4.41
C GLN A 238 -16.09 15.51 -4.51
N GLY A 239 -17.08 14.96 -3.82
CA GLY A 239 -18.36 15.62 -3.61
C GLY A 239 -18.21 16.84 -2.71
N LYS A 240 -19.09 17.83 -2.87
CA LYS A 240 -19.08 19.06 -2.05
C LYS A 240 -19.80 18.89 -0.71
N SER A 241 -20.89 18.13 -0.72
CA SER A 241 -21.76 17.85 0.41
C SER A 241 -22.68 16.68 0.05
N GLY A 242 -23.21 16.01 1.05
CA GLY A 242 -24.21 14.97 0.89
C GLY A 242 -24.72 14.49 2.25
N PRO A 243 -25.72 13.61 2.27
CA PRO A 243 -26.28 13.12 3.51
C PRO A 243 -25.29 12.22 4.27
N SER A 244 -24.90 12.65 5.47
CA SER A 244 -24.07 11.87 6.38
C SER A 244 -24.85 11.49 7.65
N LEU A 245 -24.62 10.27 8.14
CA LEU A 245 -25.16 9.85 9.42
C LEU A 245 -24.38 10.51 10.55
N ILE A 246 -25.07 11.19 11.46
CA ILE A 246 -24.48 11.68 12.71
C ILE A 246 -24.38 10.48 13.65
N ALA A 247 -23.35 9.68 13.44
CA ALA A 247 -23.00 8.56 14.30
C ALA A 247 -22.27 9.06 15.55
N ASN A 248 -22.48 8.37 16.68
CA ASN A 248 -21.61 8.49 17.84
C ASN A 248 -20.28 7.80 17.49
N LYS A 249 -19.33 8.54 16.90
CA LYS A 249 -18.09 8.02 16.28
C LYS A 249 -17.24 7.15 17.22
N ASP A 250 -17.41 7.34 18.53
CA ASP A 250 -16.68 6.62 19.58
C ASP A 250 -17.27 5.23 19.88
N HIS A 251 -18.52 4.95 19.48
CA HIS A 251 -19.20 3.68 19.74
C HIS A 251 -19.48 2.84 18.47
N SER A 252 -19.20 3.38 17.28
CA SER A 252 -19.31 2.63 16.03
C SER A 252 -18.13 1.68 15.83
N LYS A 253 -18.44 0.42 15.52
CA LYS A 253 -17.44 -0.62 15.24
C LYS A 253 -16.91 -0.48 13.82
N HIS A 254 -17.80 -0.22 12.88
CA HIS A 254 -17.49 0.09 11.49
C HIS A 254 -18.23 1.36 11.07
N PHE A 255 -17.55 2.29 10.41
CA PHE A 255 -18.22 3.37 9.71
C PHE A 255 -17.58 3.61 8.35
N LEU A 256 -18.40 4.10 7.43
CA LEU A 256 -17.97 4.55 6.12
C LEU A 256 -18.76 5.80 5.77
N ASP A 257 -18.10 6.86 5.34
CA ASP A 257 -18.73 8.11 4.94
C ASP A 257 -18.02 8.61 3.68
N ILE A 258 -18.70 8.49 2.53
CA ILE A 258 -18.18 8.75 1.19
C ILE A 258 -19.10 9.74 0.48
N HIS A 259 -18.51 10.77 -0.12
CA HIS A 259 -19.18 11.77 -0.94
C HIS A 259 -18.33 12.03 -2.19
N LEU A 260 -18.79 11.52 -3.32
CA LEU A 260 -18.08 11.52 -4.59
C LEU A 260 -19.01 11.92 -5.73
N ASN A 261 -18.50 12.63 -6.75
CA ASN A 261 -19.16 12.65 -8.05
C ASN A 261 -18.66 11.43 -8.85
N ILE A 262 -19.58 10.55 -9.26
CA ILE A 262 -19.28 9.29 -9.95
C ILE A 262 -19.87 9.19 -11.37
N ASP A 263 -20.38 10.28 -11.94
CA ASP A 263 -21.08 10.26 -13.24
C ASP A 263 -20.18 9.68 -14.35
N SER A 264 -18.91 10.11 -14.35
CA SER A 264 -17.90 9.61 -15.29
C SER A 264 -17.54 8.14 -15.04
N LEU A 265 -17.61 7.66 -13.80
CA LEU A 265 -17.33 6.27 -13.45
C LEU A 265 -18.39 5.32 -14.01
N LYS A 266 -19.67 5.72 -14.01
CA LYS A 266 -20.76 4.89 -14.55
C LYS A 266 -20.51 4.49 -16.02
N ALA A 267 -19.93 5.39 -16.82
CA ALA A 267 -19.59 5.12 -18.22
C ALA A 267 -18.34 4.22 -18.40
N LEU A 268 -17.46 4.12 -17.41
CA LEU A 268 -16.11 3.54 -17.55
C LEU A 268 -15.94 2.18 -16.85
N LYS A 269 -16.65 1.17 -17.32
CA LYS A 269 -16.69 -0.20 -16.74
C LYS A 269 -15.33 -0.93 -16.67
N GLN A 270 -14.36 -0.53 -17.49
CA GLN A 270 -13.01 -1.11 -17.52
C GLN A 270 -12.00 -0.40 -16.61
N HIS A 271 -12.42 0.65 -15.90
CA HIS A 271 -11.56 1.42 -15.01
C HIS A 271 -11.13 0.59 -13.78
N PHE A 272 -9.95 0.87 -13.25
CA PHE A 272 -9.35 0.06 -12.19
C PHE A 272 -10.23 -0.06 -10.93
N ILE A 273 -11.08 0.94 -10.63
CA ILE A 273 -12.03 0.88 -9.51
C ILE A 273 -12.99 -0.32 -9.65
N TYR A 274 -13.52 -0.56 -10.86
CA TYR A 274 -14.36 -1.73 -11.10
C TYR A 274 -13.56 -3.01 -10.96
N THR A 275 -12.39 -3.10 -11.60
CA THR A 275 -11.59 -4.33 -11.58
C THR A 275 -11.02 -4.64 -10.20
N PHE A 276 -10.81 -3.63 -9.37
CA PHE A 276 -10.41 -3.76 -7.97
C PHE A 276 -11.54 -4.29 -7.09
N LEU A 277 -12.76 -3.75 -7.25
CA LEU A 277 -13.92 -4.15 -6.43
C LEU A 277 -14.57 -5.46 -6.88
N GLN A 278 -14.49 -5.80 -8.16
CA GLN A 278 -15.17 -6.94 -8.76
C GLN A 278 -14.86 -8.29 -8.08
N PRO A 279 -13.59 -8.65 -7.76
CA PRO A 279 -13.30 -9.91 -7.08
C PRO A 279 -13.95 -10.01 -5.70
N TYR A 280 -14.01 -8.90 -4.95
CA TYR A 280 -14.65 -8.86 -3.64
C TYR A 280 -16.17 -8.99 -3.75
N ALA A 281 -16.77 -8.28 -4.70
CA ALA A 281 -18.21 -8.40 -4.98
C ALA A 281 -18.57 -9.83 -5.41
N GLN A 282 -17.76 -10.48 -6.25
CA GLN A 282 -17.98 -11.85 -6.71
C GLN A 282 -17.93 -12.86 -5.57
N LYS A 283 -16.99 -12.72 -4.62
CA LYS A 283 -16.88 -13.63 -3.46
C LYS A 283 -18.18 -13.73 -2.65
N ILE A 284 -18.93 -12.64 -2.57
CA ILE A 284 -20.20 -12.61 -1.86
C ILE A 284 -21.41 -12.67 -2.80
N ASN A 285 -21.22 -12.72 -4.12
CA ASN A 285 -22.23 -12.64 -5.20
C ASN A 285 -22.95 -11.27 -5.37
N PHE A 286 -22.33 -10.17 -4.89
CA PHE A 286 -22.95 -8.85 -4.82
C PHE A 286 -23.10 -8.21 -6.22
N PRO A 287 -24.26 -7.57 -6.54
CA PRO A 287 -24.51 -6.98 -7.85
C PRO A 287 -23.82 -5.61 -8.03
N LEU A 288 -22.48 -5.61 -8.05
CA LEU A 288 -21.64 -4.39 -8.07
C LEU A 288 -21.98 -3.41 -9.21
N ARG A 289 -22.23 -3.93 -10.42
CA ARG A 289 -22.56 -3.08 -11.57
C ARG A 289 -23.87 -2.33 -11.36
N ASP A 290 -24.87 -3.01 -10.83
CA ASP A 290 -26.18 -2.41 -10.55
C ASP A 290 -26.08 -1.42 -9.40
N PHE A 291 -25.26 -1.73 -8.38
CA PHE A 291 -24.94 -0.79 -7.30
C PHE A 291 -24.35 0.51 -7.84
N ILE A 292 -23.26 0.45 -8.63
CA ILE A 292 -22.61 1.67 -9.15
C ILE A 292 -23.53 2.46 -10.07
N MET A 293 -24.39 1.79 -10.84
CA MET A 293 -25.37 2.47 -11.69
C MET A 293 -26.45 3.17 -10.87
N GLY A 294 -26.98 2.50 -9.84
CA GLY A 294 -28.03 2.99 -8.95
C GLY A 294 -27.58 3.99 -7.88
N TRP A 295 -26.28 4.14 -7.68
CA TRP A 295 -25.69 5.03 -6.68
C TRP A 295 -25.34 6.40 -7.28
N ASN A 296 -25.58 7.49 -6.56
CA ASN A 296 -25.25 8.85 -7.00
C ASN A 296 -24.02 9.45 -6.31
N GLY A 297 -23.32 8.67 -5.49
CA GLY A 297 -22.00 9.03 -5.00
C GLY A 297 -21.91 9.39 -3.52
N ASP A 298 -23.05 9.53 -2.82
CA ASP A 298 -23.08 9.65 -1.36
C ASP A 298 -23.43 8.31 -0.72
N LEU A 299 -22.63 7.89 0.25
CA LEU A 299 -22.85 6.67 1.01
C LEU A 299 -22.31 6.87 2.42
N SER A 300 -23.20 6.83 3.40
CA SER A 300 -22.85 6.83 4.81
C SER A 300 -23.41 5.58 5.47
N VAL A 301 -22.54 4.76 6.07
CA VAL A 301 -22.86 3.50 6.76
C VAL A 301 -22.28 3.56 8.16
N ASN A 302 -23.07 3.16 9.15
CA ASN A 302 -22.64 2.97 10.52
C ASN A 302 -23.11 1.59 11.02
N ILE A 303 -22.18 0.80 11.53
CA ILE A 303 -22.41 -0.52 12.12
C ILE A 303 -21.74 -0.55 13.48
N GLY A 304 -22.48 -0.95 14.51
CA GLY A 304 -21.98 -1.01 15.87
C GLY A 304 -22.67 -0.02 16.80
N GLY A 305 -22.30 -0.11 18.07
CA GLY A 305 -23.11 0.43 19.17
C GLY A 305 -24.25 -0.53 19.52
N LYS A 306 -24.97 -0.21 20.59
CA LYS A 306 -26.09 -1.02 21.07
C LYS A 306 -27.37 -0.20 21.12
N ALA A 307 -28.47 -0.76 20.62
CA ALA A 307 -29.81 -0.26 20.86
C ALA A 307 -30.63 -1.32 21.59
N LYS A 308 -31.54 -0.86 22.45
CA LYS A 308 -32.52 -1.73 23.11
C LYS A 308 -33.76 -1.84 22.23
N PHE A 309 -34.14 -3.07 21.91
CA PHE A 309 -35.32 -3.44 21.14
C PHE A 309 -36.35 -4.05 22.08
N ARG A 310 -37.63 -3.77 21.84
CA ARG A 310 -38.72 -4.46 22.53
C ARG A 310 -39.08 -5.69 21.70
N GLU A 311 -38.91 -6.87 22.26
CA GLU A 311 -39.29 -8.14 21.65
C GLU A 311 -40.42 -8.77 22.44
N THR A 312 -41.45 -9.19 21.73
CA THR A 312 -42.60 -9.88 22.30
C THR A 312 -42.36 -11.38 22.27
N PHE A 313 -42.39 -12.01 23.45
CA PHE A 313 -42.29 -13.45 23.62
C PHE A 313 -43.63 -13.98 24.12
N VAL A 314 -44.02 -15.15 23.63
CA VAL A 314 -45.14 -15.91 24.19
C VAL A 314 -44.53 -16.85 25.23
N GLU A 315 -44.73 -16.54 26.51
CA GLU A 315 -44.40 -17.45 27.60
C GLU A 315 -45.66 -18.14 28.09
N THR A 316 -45.55 -19.41 28.44
CA THR A 316 -46.61 -20.11 29.18
C THR A 316 -46.49 -19.69 30.64
N ASP A 317 -47.49 -18.96 31.13
CA ASP A 317 -47.67 -18.62 32.54
C ASP A 317 -48.83 -19.45 33.13
N PHE A 318 -49.05 -19.38 34.43
CA PHE A 318 -50.18 -20.06 35.08
C PHE A 318 -51.20 -19.04 35.61
N ASP A 319 -52.49 -19.28 35.40
CA ASP A 319 -53.55 -18.48 36.01
C ASP A 319 -53.74 -18.79 37.51
N ASP A 320 -54.66 -18.09 38.16
CA ASP A 320 -54.96 -18.27 39.59
C ASP A 320 -55.44 -19.70 39.93
N ASP A 321 -55.88 -20.46 38.92
CA ASP A 321 -56.32 -21.86 39.01
C ASP A 321 -55.24 -22.86 38.52
N PHE A 322 -53.99 -22.39 38.30
CA PHE A 322 -52.84 -23.17 37.82
C PHE A 322 -53.02 -23.82 36.43
N ASN A 323 -53.86 -23.25 35.56
CA ASN A 323 -53.93 -23.65 34.17
C ASN A 323 -52.85 -22.94 33.34
N PRO A 324 -52.18 -23.63 32.40
CA PRO A 324 -51.21 -22.99 31.52
C PRO A 324 -51.90 -22.04 30.55
N VAL A 325 -51.53 -20.75 30.59
CA VAL A 325 -52.05 -19.69 29.72
C VAL A 325 -50.89 -19.02 29.00
N GLU A 326 -51.05 -18.78 27.70
CA GLU A 326 -50.06 -18.04 26.91
C GLU A 326 -50.12 -16.55 27.24
N VAL A 327 -49.08 -16.02 27.89
CA VAL A 327 -48.97 -14.60 28.22
C VAL A 327 -47.94 -13.96 27.32
N THR A 328 -48.36 -12.90 26.63
CA THR A 328 -47.49 -12.09 25.77
C THR A 328 -46.68 -11.12 26.64
N LYS A 329 -45.40 -11.42 26.86
CA LYS A 329 -44.48 -10.55 27.61
C LYS A 329 -43.54 -9.80 26.66
N THR A 330 -43.22 -8.55 26.99
CA THR A 330 -42.28 -7.73 26.21
C THR A 330 -40.96 -7.60 26.95
N HIS A 331 -39.87 -8.11 26.37
CA HIS A 331 -38.52 -7.97 26.91
C HIS A 331 -37.69 -6.93 26.14
N LEU A 332 -36.80 -6.24 26.84
CA LEU A 332 -35.80 -5.36 26.23
C LEU A 332 -34.54 -6.16 25.89
N VAL A 333 -34.29 -6.36 24.61
CA VAL A 333 -33.10 -7.07 24.10
C VAL A 333 -32.12 -6.07 23.52
N GLU A 334 -30.84 -6.16 23.87
CA GLU A 334 -29.78 -5.35 23.25
C GLU A 334 -29.29 -6.00 21.97
N ARG A 335 -29.36 -5.27 20.85
CA ARG A 335 -28.78 -5.70 19.56
C ARG A 335 -27.84 -4.63 19.00
N GLU A 336 -26.93 -5.06 18.13
CA GLU A 336 -26.01 -4.17 17.42
C GLU A 336 -26.78 -3.20 16.52
N MET A 337 -26.41 -1.92 16.50
CA MET A 337 -27.09 -0.98 15.60
C MET A 337 -26.55 -1.07 14.17
N PHE A 338 -27.44 -0.86 13.21
CA PHE A 338 -27.11 -0.69 11.80
C PHE A 338 -27.86 0.51 11.23
N SER A 339 -27.15 1.35 10.49
CA SER A 339 -27.76 2.39 9.67
C SER A 339 -26.96 2.67 8.41
N SER A 340 -27.64 2.91 7.30
CA SER A 340 -27.02 3.28 6.04
C SER A 340 -27.90 4.19 5.23
N ILE A 341 -27.37 5.33 4.80
CA ILE A 341 -28.01 6.25 3.86
C ILE A 341 -27.17 6.34 2.59
N MET A 342 -27.83 6.36 1.43
CA MET A 342 -27.17 6.57 0.15
C MET A 342 -28.04 7.41 -0.78
N THR A 343 -27.40 8.19 -1.64
CA THR A 343 -28.10 8.88 -2.74
C THR A 343 -28.29 7.93 -3.91
N THR A 344 -29.49 7.96 -4.49
CA THR A 344 -29.94 6.99 -5.50
C THR A 344 -30.27 7.63 -6.82
N SER A 345 -30.03 6.91 -7.91
CA SER A 345 -30.43 7.27 -9.27
C SER A 345 -31.73 6.56 -9.69
N PRO A 346 -32.33 6.92 -10.84
CA PRO A 346 -33.49 6.18 -11.38
C PRO A 346 -33.24 4.68 -11.58
N GLU A 347 -31.99 4.28 -11.86
CA GLU A 347 -31.59 2.88 -12.03
C GLU A 347 -31.55 2.09 -10.71
N PHE A 348 -31.64 2.75 -9.56
CA PHE A 348 -31.57 2.13 -8.23
C PHE A 348 -32.60 1.01 -8.04
N ARG A 349 -33.78 1.14 -8.64
CA ARG A 349 -34.83 0.11 -8.56
C ARG A 349 -34.35 -1.25 -9.09
N THR A 350 -33.50 -1.25 -10.12
CA THR A 350 -32.90 -2.48 -10.68
C THR A 350 -31.96 -3.14 -9.67
N PHE A 351 -31.15 -2.34 -8.98
CA PHE A 351 -30.26 -2.81 -7.91
C PHE A 351 -31.06 -3.35 -6.73
N LEU A 352 -32.09 -2.63 -6.27
CA LEU A 352 -32.95 -3.05 -5.16
C LEU A 352 -33.64 -4.40 -5.44
N ASN A 353 -34.19 -4.59 -6.65
CA ASN A 353 -34.79 -5.86 -7.06
C ASN A 353 -33.77 -7.02 -7.01
N LYS A 354 -32.51 -6.76 -7.39
CA LYS A 354 -31.43 -7.76 -7.31
C LYS A 354 -31.02 -8.05 -5.87
N LEU A 355 -31.08 -7.08 -4.97
CA LEU A 355 -30.86 -7.33 -3.54
C LEU A 355 -31.92 -8.30 -2.98
N PHE A 356 -33.19 -8.12 -3.34
CA PHE A 356 -34.26 -9.06 -2.97
C PHE A 356 -34.07 -10.44 -3.60
N ALA A 357 -33.86 -10.50 -4.92
CA ALA A 357 -33.71 -11.77 -5.64
C ALA A 357 -32.51 -12.60 -5.16
N LYS A 358 -31.44 -11.96 -4.70
CA LYS A 358 -30.24 -12.61 -4.17
C LYS A 358 -30.28 -12.82 -2.65
N GLY A 359 -31.35 -12.41 -1.97
CA GLY A 359 -31.50 -12.58 -0.53
C GLY A 359 -30.64 -11.65 0.34
N TYR A 360 -30.04 -10.60 -0.23
CA TYR A 360 -29.34 -9.57 0.55
C TYR A 360 -30.30 -8.69 1.33
N LEU A 361 -31.45 -8.40 0.74
CA LEU A 361 -32.54 -7.73 1.41
C LEU A 361 -33.71 -8.71 1.43
N ARG A 362 -34.16 -9.12 2.61
CA ARG A 362 -35.26 -10.08 2.76
C ARG A 362 -36.38 -9.45 3.58
N LYS A 363 -37.63 -9.77 3.23
CA LYS A 363 -38.80 -9.47 4.06
C LYS A 363 -39.23 -10.77 4.72
N VAL A 364 -39.27 -10.81 6.04
CA VAL A 364 -39.80 -11.93 6.82
C VAL A 364 -40.90 -11.37 7.70
N ASN A 365 -42.13 -11.87 7.54
CA ASN A 365 -43.33 -11.25 8.08
C ASN A 365 -43.43 -9.78 7.62
N ASP A 366 -43.33 -8.83 8.56
CA ASP A 366 -43.33 -7.39 8.31
C ASP A 366 -42.00 -6.69 8.59
N GLU A 367 -40.94 -7.46 8.84
CA GLU A 367 -39.60 -6.93 9.08
C GLU A 367 -38.71 -7.12 7.85
N TYR A 368 -37.87 -6.11 7.58
CA TYR A 368 -36.82 -6.22 6.57
C TYR A 368 -35.49 -6.55 7.25
N PHE A 369 -34.67 -7.34 6.59
CA PHE A 369 -33.31 -7.63 7.04
C PHE A 369 -32.36 -7.39 5.88
N PHE A 370 -31.28 -6.67 6.13
CA PHE A 370 -30.22 -6.42 5.17
C PHE A 370 -28.96 -7.18 5.58
N LEU A 371 -28.59 -8.22 4.83
CA LEU A 371 -27.47 -9.11 5.17
C LEU A 371 -27.63 -9.68 6.59
N MET A 372 -26.56 -9.62 7.40
CA MET A 372 -26.50 -10.06 8.80
C MET A 372 -26.98 -8.94 9.77
N SER A 373 -27.68 -7.91 9.29
CA SER A 373 -28.23 -6.88 10.16
C SER A 373 -29.36 -7.44 11.04
N PRO A 374 -29.64 -6.80 12.19
CA PRO A 374 -30.95 -6.92 12.83
C PRO A 374 -32.08 -6.43 11.89
N PRO A 375 -33.35 -6.56 12.32
CA PRO A 375 -34.48 -5.95 11.62
C PRO A 375 -34.23 -4.47 11.34
N VAL A 376 -34.32 -4.08 10.07
CA VAL A 376 -34.15 -2.71 9.58
C VAL A 376 -35.48 -2.15 9.11
N ASN A 377 -35.68 -0.87 9.40
CA ASN A 377 -36.68 -0.03 8.78
C ASN A 377 -36.12 0.54 7.47
N ILE A 378 -36.99 0.69 6.47
CA ILE A 378 -36.64 1.23 5.16
C ILE A 378 -37.37 2.54 4.95
N ILE A 379 -36.64 3.60 4.59
CA ILE A 379 -37.19 4.83 4.01
C ILE A 379 -36.67 4.93 2.59
N GLN A 380 -37.59 4.90 1.61
CA GLN A 380 -37.27 5.04 0.20
C GLN A 380 -37.92 6.31 -0.35
N LYS A 381 -37.07 7.23 -0.82
CA LYS A 381 -37.44 8.45 -1.55
C LYS A 381 -36.86 8.38 -2.98
N PRO A 382 -37.25 9.28 -3.90
CA PRO A 382 -36.74 9.24 -5.27
C PRO A 382 -35.20 9.32 -5.38
N ASP A 383 -34.56 10.06 -4.49
CA ASP A 383 -33.14 10.41 -4.49
C ASP A 383 -32.36 9.83 -3.30
N ILE A 384 -33.03 9.22 -2.33
CA ILE A 384 -32.43 8.71 -1.10
C ILE A 384 -32.98 7.32 -0.77
N PHE A 385 -32.09 6.41 -0.39
CA PHE A 385 -32.41 5.15 0.23
C PHE A 385 -31.77 5.05 1.61
N TYR A 386 -32.59 4.79 2.62
CA TYR A 386 -32.17 4.78 4.01
C TYR A 386 -32.63 3.51 4.71
N LEU A 387 -31.68 2.82 5.33
CA LEU A 387 -31.89 1.69 6.22
C LEU A 387 -31.46 2.06 7.63
N TYR A 388 -32.23 1.67 8.64
CA TYR A 388 -31.84 1.87 10.04
C TYR A 388 -32.51 0.88 10.99
N THR A 389 -31.85 0.57 12.10
CA THR A 389 -32.41 -0.24 13.19
C THR A 389 -32.83 0.66 14.35
N GLY A 390 -33.98 0.41 14.97
CA GLY A 390 -34.44 1.16 16.14
C GLY A 390 -34.88 2.59 15.78
N THR A 391 -34.36 3.59 16.50
CA THR A 391 -34.70 5.00 16.26
C THR A 391 -34.00 5.54 15.03
N ILE A 392 -34.71 6.32 14.21
CA ILE A 392 -34.18 7.00 13.03
C ILE A 392 -32.94 7.83 13.41
N PRO A 393 -31.73 7.47 12.92
CA PRO A 393 -30.53 8.26 13.16
C PRO A 393 -30.65 9.66 12.55
N LYS A 394 -30.05 10.65 13.23
CA LYS A 394 -29.96 12.02 12.72
C LYS A 394 -29.04 12.06 11.49
N ILE A 395 -29.47 12.80 10.48
CA ILE A 395 -28.71 13.06 9.26
C ILE A 395 -28.21 14.51 9.32
N SER A 396 -27.00 14.75 8.86
CA SER A 396 -26.49 16.10 8.60
C SER A 396 -26.05 16.21 7.15
N ASP A 397 -26.47 17.31 6.51
CA ASP A 397 -26.03 17.70 5.18
C ASP A 397 -25.00 18.85 5.22
N THR A 398 -24.63 19.30 6.43
CA THR A 398 -23.79 20.48 6.68
C THR A 398 -22.41 20.15 7.23
N LEU A 399 -22.14 18.88 7.54
CA LEU A 399 -20.82 18.45 7.98
C LEU A 399 -19.81 18.53 6.81
N PRO A 400 -18.55 18.90 7.08
CA PRO A 400 -17.50 18.86 6.07
C PRO A 400 -17.30 17.42 5.61
N VAL A 401 -17.31 17.22 4.28
CA VAL A 401 -17.06 15.93 3.62
C VAL A 401 -15.75 15.34 4.12
N GLN A 402 -15.81 14.18 4.78
CA GLN A 402 -14.61 13.53 5.33
C GLN A 402 -14.02 12.46 4.40
N ASN A 403 -14.84 11.87 3.51
CA ASN A 403 -14.45 10.74 2.65
C ASN A 403 -13.56 9.72 3.39
N ALA A 404 -14.09 9.17 4.47
CA ALA A 404 -13.33 8.39 5.43
C ALA A 404 -14.11 7.17 5.91
N GLY A 405 -13.39 6.23 6.50
CA GLY A 405 -13.99 5.10 7.17
C GLY A 405 -13.12 4.54 8.28
N LYS A 406 -13.75 3.72 9.11
CA LYS A 406 -13.16 2.99 10.22
C LYS A 406 -13.65 1.57 10.17
N ILE A 407 -12.73 0.63 10.31
CA ILE A 407 -13.04 -0.79 10.44
C ILE A 407 -12.36 -1.30 11.70
N THR A 408 -13.14 -1.84 12.62
CA THR A 408 -12.60 -2.58 13.77
C THR A 408 -12.49 -4.05 13.40
N TYR A 409 -11.27 -4.57 13.33
CA TYR A 409 -10.99 -5.96 13.02
C TYR A 409 -10.01 -6.50 14.06
N ASP A 410 -10.32 -7.65 14.67
CA ASP A 410 -9.47 -8.30 15.68
C ASP A 410 -9.02 -7.32 16.80
N ASN A 411 -9.98 -6.59 17.38
CA ASN A 411 -9.75 -5.57 18.42
C ASN A 411 -8.79 -4.43 18.01
N ALA A 412 -8.50 -4.28 16.71
CA ALA A 412 -7.70 -3.21 16.15
C ALA A 412 -8.55 -2.30 15.26
N VAL A 413 -8.33 -0.99 15.38
CA VAL A 413 -9.09 0.03 14.66
C VAL A 413 -8.27 0.52 13.47
N PHE A 414 -8.71 0.19 12.27
CA PHE A 414 -8.13 0.67 11.02
C PHE A 414 -8.91 1.88 10.55
N ASN A 415 -8.22 2.98 10.28
CA ASN A 415 -8.84 4.18 9.70
C ASN A 415 -8.34 4.36 8.28
N PHE A 416 -9.22 4.76 7.37
CA PHE A 416 -8.84 5.10 6.01
C PHE A 416 -9.52 6.39 5.57
N ARG A 417 -8.87 7.12 4.69
CA ARG A 417 -9.36 8.41 4.18
C ARG A 417 -8.92 8.63 2.74
N ILE A 418 -9.80 9.21 1.93
CA ILE A 418 -9.43 9.81 0.65
C ILE A 418 -9.02 11.26 0.93
N ASP A 419 -7.72 11.55 0.85
CA ASP A 419 -7.21 12.88 1.17
C ASP A 419 -7.58 13.89 0.09
N SER A 420 -7.35 13.54 -1.18
CA SER A 420 -7.68 14.41 -2.32
C SER A 420 -7.88 13.61 -3.60
N ILE A 421 -8.68 14.17 -4.51
CA ILE A 421 -8.82 13.66 -5.88
C ILE A 421 -8.55 14.81 -6.83
N THR A 422 -7.48 14.70 -7.60
CA THR A 422 -7.16 15.64 -8.67
C THR A 422 -7.67 15.12 -10.01
N ARG A 423 -7.44 15.87 -11.09
CA ARG A 423 -7.81 15.45 -12.44
C ARG A 423 -7.25 14.07 -12.82
N ARG A 424 -6.08 13.68 -12.29
CA ARG A 424 -5.40 12.43 -12.67
C ARG A 424 -5.06 11.51 -11.50
N GLU A 425 -5.10 12.00 -10.27
CA GLU A 425 -4.53 11.28 -9.13
C GLU A 425 -5.52 11.20 -7.99
N LEU A 426 -5.65 10.02 -7.41
CA LEU A 426 -6.35 9.76 -6.16
C LEU A 426 -5.33 9.56 -5.05
N TYR A 427 -5.42 10.39 -4.02
CA TYR A 427 -4.61 10.30 -2.81
C TYR A 427 -5.43 9.68 -1.69
N PHE A 428 -4.90 8.65 -1.04
CA PHE A 428 -5.56 7.97 0.07
C PHE A 428 -4.56 7.60 1.15
N ASN A 429 -5.04 7.54 2.39
CA ASN A 429 -4.24 7.19 3.56
C ASN A 429 -4.95 6.08 4.33
N VAL A 430 -4.18 5.14 4.86
CA VAL A 430 -4.63 4.08 5.76
C VAL A 430 -3.77 4.10 7.02
N ALA A 431 -4.40 4.31 8.17
CA ALA A 431 -3.77 4.14 9.48
C ALA A 431 -3.95 2.70 9.96
N ILE A 432 -2.83 2.03 10.21
CA ILE A 432 -2.75 0.66 10.71
C ILE A 432 -2.22 0.73 12.14
N PRO A 433 -2.98 0.26 13.14
CA PRO A 433 -2.52 0.32 14.52
C PRO A 433 -1.39 -0.68 14.75
N PHE A 434 -0.33 -0.25 15.44
CA PHE A 434 0.87 -1.06 15.64
C PHE A 434 0.59 -2.30 16.47
N ASN A 435 -0.32 -2.23 17.45
CA ASN A 435 -0.75 -3.38 18.24
C ASN A 435 -1.31 -4.54 17.39
N TYR A 436 -1.81 -4.26 16.19
CA TYR A 436 -2.22 -5.29 15.23
C TYR A 436 -1.02 -5.90 14.53
N ILE A 437 -0.08 -5.06 14.07
CA ILE A 437 1.17 -5.51 13.42
C ILE A 437 1.94 -6.41 14.40
N ASP A 438 2.10 -5.93 15.62
CA ASP A 438 2.79 -6.61 16.69
C ASP A 438 2.19 -7.99 17.01
N ARG A 439 0.88 -8.05 17.31
CA ARG A 439 0.17 -9.32 17.55
C ARG A 439 0.25 -10.29 16.36
N LYS A 440 0.18 -9.78 15.13
CA LYS A 440 0.17 -10.60 13.92
C LYS A 440 1.54 -11.20 13.58
N TYR A 441 2.61 -10.45 13.84
CA TYR A 441 3.97 -10.85 13.48
C TYR A 441 4.80 -11.31 14.69
N HIS A 442 4.21 -11.32 15.89
CA HIS A 442 4.85 -11.74 17.15
C HIS A 442 6.21 -11.07 17.33
N LEU A 443 6.22 -9.74 17.39
CA LEU A 443 7.47 -9.04 17.62
C LEU A 443 8.02 -9.43 19.00
N PRO A 444 9.35 -9.55 19.15
CA PRO A 444 9.93 -9.90 20.43
C PRO A 444 9.76 -8.73 21.41
N HIS A 445 9.46 -9.01 22.67
CA HIS A 445 9.30 -8.04 23.77
C HIS A 445 10.21 -8.35 24.94
#